data_AF-A0A969WNQ8-F1
#
_entry.id   AF-A0A969WNQ8-F1
#
_cell.length_a   1.000
_cell.length_b   1.000
_cell.length_c   1.000
_cell.angle_alpha   90.00
_cell.angle_beta   90.00
_cell.angle_gamma   90.00
#
_symmetry.space_group_name_H-M   'P 1'
#
loop_
_entity.id
_entity.type
_entity.pdbx_description
1 polymer ?
#
loop_
_entity_poly.entity_id
_entity_poly.type
_entity_poly.pdbx_seq_one_letter_code
_entity_poly.pdbx_strand_id
1 'polypeptide(L)'
;MKFGITEVATVPLRANPSEGAEMISQLVFGETFKILNIRKNWTKIELSHDQYEGWIDTKQINFINQQQYEAFLNDDSKLIVKRNFIEVSQKDIGTFYLPAGLSLPFYNDNKFTILDKEYLVSELTNPSEGSTNPVD
;
A
#
# COMPACT_ATOMS: atom_id res chain seq x y z
N MET A 1 0.93 -18.68 12.82
CA MET A 1 0.61 -17.23 12.87
C MET A 1 -0.11 -16.84 11.58
N LYS A 2 -0.93 -15.79 11.56
CA LYS A 2 -1.63 -15.34 10.34
C LYS A 2 -1.11 -13.95 9.95
N PHE A 3 -1.08 -13.65 8.66
CA PHE A 3 -0.49 -12.42 8.11
C PHE A 3 -1.41 -11.82 7.07
N GLY A 4 -1.21 -10.54 6.78
CA GLY A 4 -1.91 -9.87 5.69
C GLY A 4 -1.12 -8.73 5.08
N ILE A 5 -1.67 -8.22 3.98
CA ILE A 5 -1.20 -7.06 3.24
C ILE A 5 -2.41 -6.24 2.78
N THR A 6 -2.23 -4.93 2.58
CA THR A 6 -3.23 -4.08 1.92
C THR A 6 -2.84 -3.72 0.49
N GLU A 7 -3.80 -3.83 -0.44
CA GLU A 7 -3.73 -3.30 -1.81
C GLU A 7 -4.59 -2.03 -1.96
N VAL A 8 -5.15 -1.52 -0.86
CA VAL A 8 -5.90 -0.27 -0.83
C VAL A 8 -4.93 0.88 -0.53
N ALA A 9 -5.09 2.01 -1.22
CA ALA A 9 -4.21 3.18 -1.08
C ALA A 9 -4.00 3.59 0.39
N THR A 10 -5.09 3.67 1.16
CA THR A 10 -5.08 3.91 2.60
C THR A 10 -6.21 3.14 3.29
N VAL A 11 -5.95 2.60 4.47
CA VAL A 11 -6.93 1.87 5.30
C VAL A 11 -6.89 2.44 6.70
N PRO A 12 -8.03 2.89 7.26
CA PRO A 12 -8.04 3.44 8.61
C PRO A 12 -7.76 2.35 9.65
N LEU A 13 -6.73 2.57 10.48
CA LEU A 13 -6.49 1.75 11.67
C LEU A 13 -7.24 2.36 12.84
N ARG A 14 -8.17 1.60 13.43
CA ARG A 14 -9.10 2.08 14.45
C ARG A 14 -8.79 1.54 15.84
N ALA A 15 -9.12 2.32 16.87
CA ALA A 15 -8.97 1.92 18.27
C ALA A 15 -9.81 0.67 18.62
N ASN A 16 -10.98 0.52 18.00
CA ASN A 16 -11.95 -0.53 18.31
C ASN A 16 -12.66 -1.03 17.04
N PRO A 17 -13.24 -2.24 17.04
CA PRO A 17 -13.90 -2.83 15.87
C PRO A 17 -15.31 -2.23 15.64
N SER A 18 -15.35 -0.96 15.27
CA SER A 18 -16.57 -0.19 15.01
C SER A 18 -16.32 0.90 13.99
N GLU A 19 -17.29 1.16 13.11
CA GLU A 19 -17.20 2.22 12.10
C GLU A 19 -17.07 3.62 12.72
N GLY A 20 -17.68 3.82 13.88
CA GLY A 20 -17.61 5.07 14.64
C GLY A 20 -16.40 5.18 15.57
N ALA A 21 -15.52 4.17 15.59
CA ALA A 21 -14.32 4.23 16.43
C ALA A 21 -13.30 5.22 15.87
N GLU A 22 -12.57 5.87 16.76
CA GLU A 22 -11.48 6.76 16.41
C GLU A 22 -10.45 6.06 15.50
N MET A 23 -10.04 6.78 14.46
CA MET A 23 -8.90 6.39 13.62
C MET A 23 -7.63 6.83 14.33
N ILE A 24 -6.84 5.85 14.78
CA ILE A 24 -5.63 6.06 15.58
C ILE A 24 -4.36 6.05 14.72
N SER A 25 -4.45 5.47 13.52
CA SER A 25 -3.41 5.48 12.50
C SER A 25 -4.02 5.10 11.15
N GLN A 26 -3.19 4.83 10.15
CA GLN A 26 -3.59 4.30 8.84
C GLN A 26 -2.59 3.27 8.37
N LEU A 27 -3.07 2.25 7.66
CA LEU A 27 -2.21 1.45 6.79
C LEU A 27 -2.18 2.10 5.42
N VAL A 28 -1.10 1.87 4.70
CA VAL A 28 -0.93 2.34 3.33
C VAL A 28 -0.60 1.20 2.38
N PHE A 29 -0.83 1.43 1.09
CA PHE A 29 -0.63 0.44 0.02
C PHE A 29 0.70 -0.32 0.14
N GLY A 30 0.63 -1.66 0.12
CA GLY A 30 1.79 -2.54 0.21
C GLY A 30 2.26 -2.85 1.64
N GLU A 31 1.66 -2.24 2.67
CA GLU A 31 2.04 -2.55 4.05
C GLU A 31 1.57 -3.94 4.49
N THR A 32 2.47 -4.63 5.18
CA THR A 32 2.24 -5.95 5.77
C THR A 32 2.04 -5.85 7.28
N PHE A 33 1.37 -6.85 7.83
CA PHE A 33 1.08 -6.94 9.25
C PHE A 33 0.80 -8.38 9.68
N LYS A 34 0.89 -8.62 10.99
CA LYS A 34 0.43 -9.86 11.63
C LYS A 34 -1.03 -9.70 12.03
N ILE A 35 -1.78 -10.79 11.98
CA ILE A 35 -3.17 -10.85 12.40
C ILE A 35 -3.24 -11.45 13.80
N LEU A 36 -3.73 -10.64 14.74
CA LEU A 36 -3.84 -10.99 16.16
C LEU A 36 -5.22 -11.58 16.49
N ASN A 37 -6.28 -11.05 15.89
CA ASN A 37 -7.65 -11.50 16.14
C ASN A 37 -8.56 -11.19 14.94
N ILE A 38 -9.64 -11.97 14.78
CA ILE A 38 -10.68 -11.69 13.78
C ILE A 38 -12.04 -11.77 14.48
N ARG A 39 -12.85 -10.72 14.33
CA ARG A 39 -14.20 -10.60 14.88
C ARG A 39 -15.17 -10.12 13.80
N LYS A 40 -15.91 -11.06 13.21
CA LYS A 40 -16.84 -10.78 12.09
C LYS A 40 -16.10 -10.05 10.96
N ASN A 41 -16.46 -8.78 10.70
CA ASN A 41 -15.89 -7.94 9.65
C ASN A 41 -14.64 -7.17 10.10
N TRP A 42 -14.17 -7.38 11.32
CA TRP A 42 -13.03 -6.65 11.87
C TRP A 42 -11.85 -7.57 12.10
N THR A 43 -10.66 -7.11 11.73
CA THR A 43 -9.40 -7.80 11.99
C THR A 43 -8.53 -6.92 12.87
N LYS A 44 -8.10 -7.47 14.01
CA LYS A 44 -7.07 -6.84 14.85
C LYS A 44 -5.70 -7.24 14.30
N ILE A 45 -4.86 -6.26 14.06
CA ILE A 45 -3.54 -6.45 13.47
C ILE A 45 -2.43 -5.82 14.32
N GLU A 46 -1.20 -6.22 14.02
CA GLU A 46 0.05 -5.60 14.48
C GLU A 46 0.88 -5.28 13.22
N LEU A 47 1.21 -4.00 13.01
CA LEU A 47 1.99 -3.56 11.85
C LEU A 47 3.41 -4.12 11.89
N SER A 48 3.92 -4.52 10.73
CA SER A 48 5.27 -5.08 10.63
C SER A 48 6.38 -4.08 10.99
N HIS A 49 6.17 -2.79 10.74
CA HIS A 49 7.23 -1.79 10.77
C HIS A 49 7.48 -1.20 12.17
N ASP A 50 6.43 -0.99 12.97
CA ASP A 50 6.52 -0.37 14.30
C ASP A 50 5.81 -1.17 15.40
N GLN A 51 5.21 -2.33 15.06
CA GLN A 51 4.42 -3.16 15.98
C GLN A 51 3.17 -2.46 16.53
N TYR A 52 2.70 -1.39 15.89
CA TYR A 52 1.50 -0.71 16.34
C TYR A 52 0.26 -1.55 16.05
N GLU A 53 -0.68 -1.54 17.01
CA GLU A 53 -1.87 -2.39 16.96
C GLU A 53 -3.15 -1.58 16.73
N GLY A 54 -4.10 -2.19 16.03
CA GLY A 54 -5.45 -1.65 15.91
C GLY A 54 -6.37 -2.55 15.11
N TRP A 55 -7.55 -2.04 14.79
CA TRP A 55 -8.61 -2.74 14.07
C TRP A 55 -8.84 -2.17 12.68
N ILE A 56 -9.04 -3.03 11.70
CA ILE A 56 -9.35 -2.69 10.31
C ILE A 56 -10.55 -3.49 9.81
N ASP A 57 -11.25 -2.98 8.79
CA ASP A 57 -12.25 -3.78 8.07
C ASP A 57 -11.54 -4.88 7.28
N THR A 58 -11.91 -6.13 7.54
CA THR A 58 -11.37 -7.32 6.90
C THR A 58 -11.47 -7.27 5.37
N LYS A 59 -12.42 -6.54 4.80
CA LYS A 59 -12.58 -6.40 3.34
C LYS A 59 -11.48 -5.58 2.68
N GLN A 60 -10.74 -4.79 3.44
CA GLN A 60 -9.71 -3.90 2.92
C GLN A 60 -8.32 -4.54 2.90
N ILE A 61 -8.24 -5.83 3.27
CA ILE A 61 -6.99 -6.57 3.35
C ILE A 61 -7.07 -7.90 2.62
N ASN A 62 -5.89 -8.41 2.28
CA ASN A 62 -5.71 -9.76 1.79
C ASN A 62 -4.90 -10.57 2.79
N PHE A 63 -5.31 -11.82 2.97
CA PHE A 63 -4.56 -12.78 3.75
C PHE A 63 -3.39 -13.30 2.93
N ILE A 64 -2.22 -13.39 3.56
CA ILE A 64 -1.01 -13.94 2.94
C ILE A 64 -0.45 -15.06 3.80
N ASN A 65 0.27 -15.98 3.16
CA ASN A 65 0.98 -17.03 3.88
C ASN A 65 2.30 -16.50 4.47
N GLN A 66 2.93 -17.31 5.31
CA GLN A 66 4.17 -16.92 5.99
C GLN A 66 5.33 -16.64 5.00
N GLN A 67 5.46 -17.45 3.95
CA GLN A 67 6.51 -17.29 2.95
C GLN A 67 6.37 -15.96 2.21
N GLN A 68 5.15 -15.58 1.82
CA GLN A 68 4.86 -14.29 1.19
C GLN A 68 5.20 -13.14 2.14
N TYR A 69 4.76 -13.22 3.41
CA TYR A 69 5.06 -12.22 4.42
C TYR A 69 6.57 -12.01 4.60
N GLU A 70 7.33 -13.10 4.74
CA GLU A 70 8.79 -13.04 4.86
C GLU A 70 9.46 -12.49 3.60
N ALA A 71 8.94 -12.79 2.41
CA ALA A 71 9.44 -12.22 1.16
C ALA A 71 9.26 -10.69 1.12
N PHE A 72 8.10 -10.17 1.54
CA PHE A 72 7.87 -8.72 1.61
C PHE A 72 8.78 -8.03 2.64
N LEU A 73 9.05 -8.65 3.79
CA LEU A 73 9.92 -8.06 4.81
C LEU A 73 11.38 -7.97 4.36
N ASN A 74 11.84 -8.98 3.63
CA ASN A 74 13.23 -9.09 3.17
C ASN A 74 13.44 -8.54 1.75
N ASP A 75 12.48 -7.77 1.23
CA ASP A 75 12.60 -7.14 -0.07
C ASP A 75 13.48 -5.87 0.01
N ASP A 76 14.68 -6.00 -0.56
CA ASP A 76 15.65 -4.91 -0.71
C ASP A 76 15.45 -4.10 -2.00
N SER A 77 14.58 -4.57 -2.91
CA SER A 77 14.28 -3.88 -4.19
C SER A 77 13.16 -2.85 -4.08
N LYS A 78 12.56 -2.70 -2.89
CA LYS A 78 11.44 -1.79 -2.67
C LYS A 78 11.76 -0.34 -3.05
N LEU A 79 10.85 0.29 -3.80
CA LEU A 79 10.95 1.71 -4.15
C LEU A 79 10.12 2.57 -3.19
N ILE A 80 10.74 3.57 -2.57
CA ILE A 80 10.01 4.60 -1.81
C ILE A 80 9.51 5.68 -2.76
N VAL A 81 8.20 5.92 -2.76
CA VAL A 81 7.56 6.97 -3.55
C VAL A 81 7.86 8.34 -2.92
N LYS A 82 8.64 9.18 -3.62
CA LYS A 82 9.04 10.51 -3.12
C LYS A 82 8.23 11.66 -3.70
N ARG A 83 7.52 11.44 -4.81
CA ARG A 83 6.67 12.47 -5.45
C ARG A 83 5.30 12.48 -4.78
N ASN A 84 4.66 13.65 -4.72
CA ASN A 84 3.34 13.83 -4.11
C ASN A 84 2.34 12.74 -4.52
N PHE A 85 2.30 12.43 -5.82
CA PHE A 85 1.54 11.31 -6.37
C PHE A 85 2.30 10.66 -7.54
N ILE A 86 2.09 9.37 -7.72
CA ILE A 86 2.43 8.61 -8.92
C ILE A 86 1.16 7.99 -9.51
N GLU A 87 1.16 7.82 -10.83
CA GLU A 87 0.12 7.08 -11.54
C GLU A 87 0.54 5.61 -11.63
N VAL A 88 -0.38 4.72 -11.26
CA VAL A 88 -0.21 3.28 -11.31
C VAL A 88 -1.36 2.67 -12.08
N SER A 89 -1.09 1.67 -12.91
CA SER A 89 -2.12 0.89 -13.59
C SER A 89 -2.00 -0.60 -13.26
N GLN A 90 -3.15 -1.25 -13.12
CA GLN A 90 -3.25 -2.70 -12.97
C GLN A 90 -4.38 -3.20 -13.88
N LYS A 91 -4.20 -4.39 -14.45
CA LYS A 91 -5.07 -4.94 -15.51
C LYS A 91 -6.57 -4.98 -15.18
N ASP A 92 -6.93 -5.34 -13.95
CA ASP A 92 -8.31 -5.58 -13.51
C ASP A 92 -8.92 -4.36 -12.80
N ILE A 93 -8.08 -3.49 -12.24
CA ILE A 93 -8.47 -2.30 -11.48
C ILE A 93 -8.52 -1.04 -12.38
N GLY A 94 -7.66 -0.99 -13.40
CA GLY A 94 -7.43 0.20 -14.20
C GLY A 94 -6.35 1.10 -13.61
N THR A 95 -6.41 2.39 -13.94
CA THR A 95 -5.44 3.40 -13.51
C THR A 95 -5.90 4.13 -12.24
N PHE A 96 -5.00 4.28 -11.28
CA PHE A 96 -5.23 4.97 -10.02
C PHE A 96 -3.96 5.68 -9.55
N TYR A 97 -4.09 6.51 -8.51
CA TYR A 97 -2.98 7.31 -7.99
C TYR A 97 -2.57 6.85 -6.60
N LEU A 98 -1.26 6.81 -6.38
CA LEU A 98 -0.65 6.46 -5.11
C LEU A 98 0.15 7.66 -4.56
N PRO A 99 -0.07 8.10 -3.30
CA PRO A 99 0.63 9.24 -2.71
C PRO A 99 2.13 8.98 -2.42
N ALA A 100 2.84 10.05 -2.06
CA ALA A 100 4.19 9.97 -1.49
C ALA A 100 4.22 9.17 -0.18
N GLY A 101 5.39 8.61 0.14
CA GLY A 101 5.66 7.93 1.42
C GLY A 101 5.38 6.42 1.41
N LEU A 102 4.79 5.91 0.33
CA LEU A 102 4.52 4.49 0.14
C LEU A 102 5.80 3.73 -0.29
N SER A 103 5.83 2.44 0.01
CA SER A 103 6.86 1.53 -0.47
C SER A 103 6.26 0.57 -1.50
N LEU A 104 6.80 0.55 -2.73
CA LEU A 104 6.40 -0.38 -3.78
C LEU A 104 7.27 -1.64 -3.71
N PRO A 105 6.74 -2.80 -3.32
CA PRO A 105 7.53 -4.02 -3.13
C PRO A 105 7.85 -4.71 -4.46
N PHE A 106 9.00 -5.38 -4.52
CA PHE A 106 9.50 -6.08 -5.70
C PHE A 106 9.56 -5.17 -6.93
N TYR A 107 10.03 -3.93 -6.73
CA TYR A 107 10.05 -2.93 -7.79
C TYR A 107 11.24 -3.17 -8.73
N ASN A 108 10.94 -3.24 -10.02
CA ASN A 108 11.93 -3.32 -11.08
C ASN A 108 11.40 -2.69 -12.37
N ASP A 109 12.19 -1.84 -13.02
CA ASP A 109 11.91 -1.24 -14.34
C ASP A 109 10.46 -0.70 -14.50
N ASN A 110 10.05 0.24 -13.65
CA ASN A 110 8.70 0.83 -13.65
C ASN A 110 7.56 -0.16 -13.36
N LYS A 111 7.86 -1.32 -12.80
CA LYS A 111 6.87 -2.32 -12.43
C LYS A 111 7.08 -2.77 -10.99
N PHE A 112 6.01 -3.25 -10.38
CA PHE A 112 6.08 -3.93 -9.09
C PHE A 112 4.98 -4.99 -9.01
N THR A 113 5.07 -5.91 -8.05
CA THR A 113 4.12 -7.03 -7.94
C THR A 113 3.59 -7.17 -6.52
N ILE A 114 2.28 -7.39 -6.38
CA ILE A 114 1.65 -7.77 -5.12
C ILE A 114 0.68 -8.92 -5.40
N LEU A 115 0.80 -10.03 -4.67
CA LEU A 115 -0.10 -11.19 -4.77
C LEU A 115 -0.33 -11.67 -6.21
N ASP A 116 0.76 -11.86 -6.94
CA ASP A 116 0.78 -12.29 -8.35
C ASP A 116 0.14 -11.29 -9.35
N LYS A 117 -0.20 -10.07 -8.89
CA LYS A 117 -0.67 -8.98 -9.75
C LYS A 117 0.48 -8.03 -10.06
N GLU A 118 0.74 -7.85 -11.35
CA GLU A 118 1.68 -6.84 -11.85
C GLU A 118 1.02 -5.47 -11.88
N TYR A 119 1.75 -4.47 -11.38
CA TYR A 119 1.39 -3.06 -11.41
C TYR A 119 2.43 -2.31 -12.24
N LEU A 120 1.97 -1.44 -13.14
CA LEU A 120 2.82 -0.58 -13.95
C LEU A 120 2.79 0.83 -13.37
N VAL A 121 3.96 1.37 -13.06
CA VAL A 121 4.14 2.77 -12.73
C VAL A 121 4.35 3.53 -14.03
N SER A 122 3.49 4.49 -14.35
CA SER A 122 3.66 5.28 -15.56
C SER A 122 5.00 6.01 -15.52
N GLU A 123 5.78 5.92 -16.60
CA GLU A 123 6.99 6.73 -16.77
C GLU A 123 6.60 8.19 -16.58
N LEU A 124 7.27 8.82 -15.62
CA LEU A 124 7.08 10.21 -15.32
C LEU A 124 7.43 10.99 -16.58
N THR A 125 6.43 11.44 -17.36
CA THR A 125 6.69 12.57 -18.24
C THR A 125 7.15 13.69 -17.31
N ASN A 126 8.40 14.12 -17.48
CA ASN A 126 8.78 15.42 -16.96
C ASN A 126 7.66 16.36 -17.43
N PRO A 127 7.07 17.20 -16.55
CA PRO A 127 6.32 18.34 -17.05
C PRO A 127 7.29 19.00 -18.01
N SER A 128 6.98 18.95 -19.31
CA SER A 128 7.77 19.59 -20.35
C SER A 128 8.14 20.96 -19.81
N GLU A 129 9.43 21.26 -19.74
CA GLU A 129 9.91 22.61 -19.44
C GLU A 129 8.99 23.56 -20.18
N GLY A 130 8.27 24.38 -19.40
CA GLY A 130 7.34 25.34 -19.98
C GLY A 130 8.13 26.14 -21.00
N SER A 131 7.80 25.98 -22.27
CA SER A 131 8.20 26.89 -23.32
C SER A 131 7.65 28.25 -22.90
N THR A 132 8.48 29.02 -22.19
CA THR A 132 8.33 30.47 -22.11
C THR A 132 8.75 30.96 -23.48
N ASN A 133 7.83 30.90 -24.44
CA ASN A 133 7.96 31.76 -25.60
C ASN A 133 7.97 33.19 -25.05
N PRO A 134 9.02 34.00 -25.34
CA PRO A 134 8.96 35.41 -25.04
C PRO A 134 7.75 35.96 -25.80
N VAL A 135 6.90 36.68 -25.08
CA VAL A 135 5.89 37.53 -25.71
C VAL A 135 6.66 38.68 -26.35
N ASP A 136 6.67 38.72 -27.68
CA ASP A 136 7.05 39.90 -28.45
C ASP A 136 6.07 41.06 -28.20
#